data_AF-A0ABD0QQH8-F1
#
_entry.id   AF-A0ABD0QQH8-F1
#
_cell.length_a   1.000
_cell.length_b   1.000
_cell.length_c   1.000
_cell.angle_alpha   90.00
_cell.angle_beta   90.00
_cell.angle_gamma   90.00
#
_symmetry.space_group_name_H-M   'P 1'
#
loop_
_entity.id
_entity.type
_entity.pdbx_description
1 polymer ?
#
loop_
_entity_poly.entity_id
_entity_poly.type
_entity_poly.pdbx_seq_one_letter_code
_entity_poly.pdbx_strand_id
1 'polypeptide(L)'
;VGDGTTSVTLLAAEFLKQLKPYVEEGLHPQTIIRAFRIATQLAVKKIKEIAVTIKKDDKQEQRTLLEKCAATALNSKLIAGQKEFFSKMVVDAVMMLDDLLPLKMIGVKKVQGGALE
;
A
#
# COMPACT_ATOMS: atom_id res chain seq x y z
N VAL A 1 -8.15 -3.69 -1.31
CA VAL A 1 -6.97 -3.03 -0.68
C VAL A 1 -7.22 -3.01 0.81
N GLY A 2 -6.48 -3.81 1.59
CA GLY A 2 -6.67 -3.93 3.05
C GLY A 2 -5.66 -3.14 3.89
N ASP A 3 -4.62 -2.62 3.25
CA ASP A 3 -3.59 -1.79 3.86
C ASP A 3 -3.99 -0.31 3.89
N GLY A 4 -3.52 0.43 4.90
CA GLY A 4 -3.74 1.87 5.03
C GLY A 4 -5.03 2.32 5.76
N THR A 5 -5.83 1.40 6.30
CA THR A 5 -7.07 1.76 7.04
C THR A 5 -6.79 2.66 8.24
N THR A 6 -5.74 2.37 9.02
CA THR A 6 -5.28 3.21 10.13
C THR A 6 -4.80 4.58 9.66
N SER A 7 -4.10 4.64 8.53
CA SER A 7 -3.59 5.90 8.00
C SER A 7 -4.73 6.82 7.57
N VAL A 8 -5.76 6.28 6.91
CA VAL A 8 -6.93 7.05 6.48
C VAL A 8 -7.71 7.59 7.67
N THR A 9 -7.94 6.78 8.71
CA THR A 9 -8.67 7.23 9.90
C THR A 9 -7.89 8.30 10.67
N LEU A 10 -6.58 8.13 10.81
CA LEU A 10 -5.73 9.10 11.51
C LEU A 10 -5.65 10.44 10.74
N LEU A 11 -5.52 10.38 9.41
CA LEU A 11 -5.52 11.59 8.58
C LEU A 11 -6.86 12.34 8.68
N ALA A 12 -7.99 11.62 8.65
CA ALA A 12 -9.31 12.23 8.82
C ALA A 12 -9.48 12.87 10.22
N ALA A 13 -9.00 12.21 11.28
CA ALA A 13 -9.03 12.75 12.63
C ALA A 13 -8.19 14.02 12.75
N GLU A 14 -6.99 14.04 12.15
CA GLU A 14 -6.13 15.22 12.16
C GLU A 14 -6.76 16.39 11.40
N PHE A 15 -7.41 16.13 10.26
CA PHE A 15 -8.17 17.19 9.56
C PHE A 15 -9.25 17.80 10.45
N LEU A 16 -10.03 16.99 11.17
CA LEU A 16 -11.06 17.51 12.08
C LEU A 16 -10.46 18.33 13.22
N LYS A 17 -9.32 17.90 13.77
CA LYS A 17 -8.59 18.63 14.81
C LYS A 17 -8.11 20.00 14.33
N GLN A 18 -7.57 20.09 13.11
CA GLN A 18 -7.13 21.35 12.51
C GLN A 18 -8.30 22.27 12.15
N LEU A 19 -9.49 21.71 11.90
CA LEU A 19 -10.68 22.47 11.55
C LEU A 19 -11.42 23.08 12.74
N LYS A 20 -11.29 22.48 13.92
CA LYS A 20 -11.92 22.91 15.17
C LYS A 20 -11.83 24.43 15.44
N PRO A 21 -10.64 25.08 15.42
CA PRO A 21 -10.56 26.52 15.70
C PRO A 21 -11.34 27.38 14.71
N TYR A 22 -11.32 27.04 13.42
CA TYR A 22 -12.06 27.80 12.41
C TYR A 22 -13.58 27.70 12.57
N VAL A 23 -14.06 26.54 13.01
CA VAL A 23 -15.49 26.35 13.34
C VAL A 23 -15.86 27.15 14.59
N GLU A 24 -14.99 27.20 15.59
CA GLU A 24 -15.17 28.00 16.82
C GLU A 24 -15.17 29.51 16.54
N GLU A 25 -14.43 29.96 15.52
CA GLU A 25 -14.42 31.33 15.00
C GLU A 25 -15.67 31.67 14.13
N GLY A 26 -16.57 30.71 13.90
CA GLY A 26 -17.83 30.93 13.18
C GLY A 26 -17.78 30.66 11.67
N LEU A 27 -16.73 30.00 11.16
CA LEU A 27 -16.67 29.62 9.75
C LEU A 27 -17.73 28.55 9.42
N HIS A 28 -18.55 28.83 8.40
CA HIS A 28 -19.59 27.90 7.99
C HIS A 28 -19.02 26.56 7.48
N PRO A 29 -19.45 25.39 8.00
CA PRO A 29 -18.87 24.08 7.63
C PRO A 29 -18.91 23.77 6.13
N GLN A 30 -19.93 24.25 5.41
CA GLN A 30 -20.03 24.07 3.95
C GLN A 30 -18.83 24.66 3.20
N THR A 31 -18.28 25.79 3.68
CA THR A 31 -17.12 26.46 3.08
C THR A 31 -15.88 25.58 3.24
N ILE A 32 -15.71 24.99 4.42
CA ILE A 32 -14.62 24.06 4.73
C ILE A 32 -14.69 22.83 3.82
N ILE A 33 -15.87 22.20 3.72
CA ILE A 33 -16.07 21.01 2.87
C ILE A 33 -15.74 21.31 1.41
N ARG A 34 -16.16 22.47 0.90
CA ARG A 34 -15.83 22.91 -0.47
C ARG A 34 -14.32 23.09 -0.66
N ALA A 35 -13.63 23.72 0.28
CA ALA A 35 -12.19 23.91 0.23
C ALA A 35 -11.45 22.56 0.24
N PHE A 36 -11.84 21.63 1.11
CA PHE A 36 -11.26 20.28 1.16
C PHE A 36 -11.44 19.52 -0.15
N ARG A 37 -12.61 19.58 -0.78
CA ARG A 37 -12.84 18.94 -2.09
C ARG A 37 -11.87 19.46 -3.16
N ILE A 38 -11.68 20.78 -3.23
CA ILE A 38 -10.75 21.40 -4.18
C ILE A 38 -9.31 20.97 -3.87
N ALA A 39 -8.90 21.03 -2.60
CA ALA A 39 -7.57 20.63 -2.17
C ALA A 39 -7.29 19.14 -2.48
N THR A 40 -8.26 18.25 -2.25
CA THR A 40 -8.15 16.82 -2.59
C THR A 40 -7.98 16.62 -4.09
N GLN A 41 -8.73 17.34 -4.93
CA GLN A 41 -8.59 17.24 -6.39
C GLN A 41 -7.18 17.66 -6.85
N LEU A 42 -6.65 18.75 -6.30
CA LEU A 42 -5.29 19.21 -6.60
C LEU A 42 -4.23 18.21 -6.13
N ALA A 43 -4.38 17.68 -4.91
CA ALA A 43 -3.47 16.67 -4.36
C ALA A 43 -3.46 15.39 -5.21
N VAL A 44 -4.63 14.87 -5.57
CA VAL A 44 -4.75 13.68 -6.42
C VAL A 44 -4.16 13.92 -7.80
N LYS A 45 -4.41 15.10 -8.39
CA LYS A 45 -3.79 15.48 -9.67
C LYS A 45 -2.27 15.49 -9.54
N LYS A 46 -1.73 16.10 -8.48
CA LYS A 46 -0.28 16.19 -8.29
C LYS A 46 0.36 14.82 -8.09
N ILE A 47 -0.28 13.93 -7.32
CA ILE A 47 0.16 12.54 -7.12
C ILE A 47 0.23 11.81 -8.47
N LYS A 48 -0.76 12.00 -9.34
CA LYS A 48 -0.74 11.40 -10.70
C LYS A 48 0.36 11.98 -11.58
N GLU A 49 0.63 13.28 -11.50
CA GLU A 49 1.71 13.93 -12.27
C GLU A 49 3.10 13.40 -11.89
N ILE A 50 3.34 13.12 -10.61
CA ILE A 50 4.63 12.62 -10.12
C ILE A 50 4.73 11.09 -10.13
N ALA A 51 3.64 10.38 -10.49
CA ALA A 51 3.62 8.93 -10.51
C ALA A 51 4.49 8.40 -11.65
N VAL A 52 5.51 7.61 -11.30
CA VAL A 52 6.39 6.97 -12.28
C VAL A 52 5.78 5.63 -12.70
N THR A 53 5.47 5.48 -13.98
CA THR A 53 4.98 4.21 -14.52
C THR A 53 6.15 3.30 -14.84
N ILE A 54 6.15 2.11 -14.24
CA ILE A 54 7.12 1.06 -14.54
C ILE A 54 6.63 0.29 -15.76
N LYS A 55 7.43 0.27 -16.83
CA LYS A 55 7.13 -0.49 -18.06
C LYS A 55 7.17 -1.99 -17.77
N LYS A 56 6.29 -2.76 -18.42
CA LYS A 56 6.17 -4.22 -18.27
C LYS A 56 6.66 -4.96 -19.52
N ASP A 57 7.61 -4.36 -20.24
CA ASP A 57 7.96 -4.80 -21.59
C ASP A 57 8.79 -6.09 -21.56
N ASP A 58 9.58 -6.29 -20.51
CA ASP A 58 10.36 -7.52 -20.28
C ASP A 58 9.84 -8.29 -19.05
N LYS A 59 9.44 -9.55 -19.27
CA LYS A 59 8.97 -10.46 -18.23
C LYS A 59 10.07 -10.79 -17.21
N GLN A 60 11.33 -10.85 -17.62
CA GLN A 60 12.45 -11.11 -16.72
C GLN A 60 12.70 -9.92 -15.80
N GLU A 61 12.75 -8.71 -16.36
CA GLU A 61 12.90 -7.48 -15.59
C GLU A 61 11.72 -7.27 -14.62
N GLN A 62 10.49 -7.51 -15.09
CA GLN A 62 9.28 -7.44 -14.26
C GLN A 62 9.37 -8.39 -13.07
N ARG A 63 9.82 -9.63 -13.29
CA ARG A 63 9.99 -10.60 -12.21
C ARG A 63 11.02 -10.13 -11.19
N THR A 64 12.19 -9.68 -11.63
CA THR A 64 13.23 -9.18 -10.73
C THR A 64 12.77 -7.97 -9.91
N LEU A 65 11.98 -7.08 -10.50
CA LEU A 65 11.38 -5.95 -9.79
C LEU A 65 10.38 -6.42 -8.71
N LEU A 66 9.52 -7.39 -9.03
CA LEU A 66 8.59 -7.96 -8.06
C LEU A 66 9.33 -8.66 -6.90
N GLU A 67 10.41 -9.38 -7.18
CA GLU A 67 11.24 -10.02 -6.15
C GLU A 67 11.87 -8.97 -5.21
N LYS A 68 12.35 -7.84 -5.75
CA LYS A 68 12.86 -6.71 -4.96
C LYS A 68 11.77 -6.04 -4.12
N CYS A 69 10.56 -5.86 -4.67
CA CYS A 69 9.42 -5.32 -3.94
C CYS A 69 9.00 -6.26 -2.80
N ALA A 70 8.93 -7.57 -3.06
CA ALA A 70 8.64 -8.59 -2.06
C ALA A 70 9.71 -8.60 -0.96
N ALA A 71 11.00 -8.58 -1.31
CA ALA A 71 12.09 -8.53 -0.35
C ALA A 71 12.02 -7.26 0.54
N THR A 72 11.67 -6.11 -0.05
CA THR A 72 11.46 -4.86 0.72
C THR A 72 10.34 -5.01 1.73
N ALA A 73 9.22 -5.65 1.37
CA ALA A 73 8.10 -5.90 2.28
C ALA A 73 8.41 -6.93 3.39
N LEU A 74 9.47 -7.73 3.22
CA LEU A 74 9.93 -8.73 4.20
C LEU A 74 11.03 -8.19 5.13
N ASN A 75 11.76 -7.15 4.73
CA ASN A 75 12.88 -6.58 5.51
C ASN A 75 12.47 -6.11 6.92
N SER A 76 11.22 -5.67 7.11
CA SER A 76 10.71 -5.19 8.40
C SER A 76 10.10 -6.29 9.29
N LYS A 77 10.22 -7.57 8.90
CA LYS A 77 9.58 -8.70 9.56
C LYS A 77 10.61 -9.70 10.11
N LEU A 78 10.15 -10.60 10.96
CA LEU A 78 10.96 -11.68 11.57
C LEU A 78 11.73 -12.54 10.54
N ILE A 79 11.23 -12.65 9.31
CA ILE A 79 11.83 -13.45 8.24
C ILE A 79 12.81 -12.67 7.36
N ALA A 80 13.27 -11.48 7.79
CA ALA A 80 14.21 -10.65 7.04
C ALA A 80 15.50 -11.39 6.67
N GLY A 81 15.99 -12.30 7.52
CA GLY A 81 17.17 -13.13 7.24
C GLY A 81 16.98 -14.11 6.08
N GLN A 82 15.75 -14.55 5.83
CA GLN A 82 15.39 -15.51 4.75
C GLN A 82 14.59 -14.85 3.62
N LYS A 83 14.70 -13.53 3.49
CA LYS A 83 13.91 -12.75 2.55
C LYS A 83 14.08 -13.18 1.09
N GLU A 84 15.25 -13.67 0.70
CA GLU A 84 15.55 -14.08 -0.67
C GLU A 84 14.83 -15.38 -1.05
N PHE A 85 14.70 -16.31 -0.09
CA PHE A 85 13.94 -17.54 -0.29
C PHE A 85 12.44 -17.24 -0.38
N PHE A 86 11.91 -16.48 0.59
CA PHE A 86 10.49 -16.16 0.63
C PHE A 86 10.05 -15.19 -0.48
N SER A 87 10.91 -14.25 -0.92
CA SER A 87 10.56 -13.32 -1.99
C SER A 87 10.33 -14.05 -3.32
N LYS A 88 11.18 -15.02 -3.67
CA LYS A 88 11.00 -15.86 -4.87
C LYS A 88 9.70 -16.66 -4.80
N MET A 89 9.46 -17.33 -3.68
CA MET A 89 8.24 -18.11 -3.46
C MET A 89 6.97 -17.27 -3.58
N VAL A 90 6.96 -16.05 -3.03
CA VAL A 90 5.82 -15.14 -3.14
C VAL A 90 5.58 -14.72 -4.59
N VAL A 91 6.65 -14.39 -5.32
CA VAL A 91 6.52 -13.98 -6.73
C VAL A 91 6.03 -15.14 -7.59
N ASP A 92 6.53 -16.35 -7.37
CA ASP A 92 6.06 -17.57 -8.05
C ASP A 92 4.56 -17.81 -7.79
N ALA A 93 4.14 -17.75 -6.52
CA ALA A 93 2.74 -17.94 -6.15
C ALA A 93 1.82 -16.89 -6.79
N VAL A 94 2.26 -15.63 -6.86
CA VAL A 94 1.48 -14.55 -7.49
C VAL A 94 1.43 -14.70 -9.01
N MET A 95 2.53 -15.11 -9.65
CA MET A 95 2.58 -15.32 -11.11
C MET A 95 1.77 -16.54 -11.58
N MET A 96 1.47 -17.49 -10.70
CA MET A 96 0.62 -18.66 -10.99
C MET A 96 -0.88 -18.36 -10.90
N LEU A 97 -1.28 -17.22 -10.32
CA LEU A 97 -2.68 -16.83 -10.18
C LEU A 97 -3.19 -16.12 -11.44
N ASP A 98 -4.50 -16.19 -11.66
CA ASP A 98 -5.20 -15.41 -12.69
C ASP A 98 -5.15 -13.90 -12.42
N ASP A 99 -5.45 -13.09 -13.45
CA ASP A 99 -5.38 -11.62 -13.45
C ASP A 99 -6.07 -10.91 -12.27
N LEU A 100 -7.08 -11.56 -11.68
CA LEU A 100 -7.84 -11.03 -10.54
C LEU A 100 -7.12 -11.19 -9.20
N LEU A 101 -6.02 -11.96 -9.15
CA LEU A 101 -5.16 -12.19 -7.98
C LEU A 101 -5.95 -12.38 -6.67
N PRO A 102 -6.85 -13.37 -6.59
CA PRO A 102 -7.72 -13.56 -5.43
C PRO A 102 -6.92 -13.95 -4.19
N LEU A 103 -6.90 -13.08 -3.17
CA LEU A 103 -6.16 -13.30 -1.91
C LEU A 103 -6.52 -14.61 -1.20
N LYS A 104 -7.75 -15.10 -1.38
CA LYS A 104 -8.21 -16.37 -0.78
C LYS A 104 -7.48 -17.60 -1.34
N MET A 105 -6.83 -17.48 -2.50
CA MET A 105 -6.04 -18.56 -3.10
C MET A 105 -4.59 -18.58 -2.58
N ILE A 106 -4.14 -17.55 -1.87
CA ILE A 106 -2.82 -17.52 -1.22
C ILE A 106 -2.99 -17.91 0.25
N GLY A 107 -2.72 -19.17 0.56
CA GLY A 107 -2.77 -19.71 1.92
C GLY A 107 -1.39 -19.88 2.53
N VAL A 108 -1.23 -19.47 3.80
CA VAL A 108 -0.02 -19.75 4.59
C VAL A 108 -0.36 -20.82 5.62
N LYS A 109 0.21 -22.02 5.46
CA LYS A 109 0.06 -23.12 6.42
C LYS A 109 1.28 -23.19 7.33
N LYS A 110 1.10 -22.92 8.62
CA LYS A 110 2.15 -23.06 9.63
C LYS A 110 2.26 -24.51 10.08
N VAL A 111 3.42 -25.13 9.90
CA VAL A 111 3.76 -26.46 10.43
C VAL A 111 4.82 -26.27 11.51
N GLN A 112 4.68 -26.95 12.65
CA GLN A 112 5.65 -26.89 13.74
C GLN A 112 6.73 -27.96 13.55
N GLY A 113 7.98 -27.61 13.86
CA GLY A 113 9.15 -28.45 13.60
C GLY A 113 9.80 -28.15 12.25
N GLY A 114 11.14 -28.08 12.21
CA GLY A 114 11.93 -27.70 11.04
C GLY A 114 12.74 -26.42 11.23
N ALA A 115 13.60 -26.10 10.26
CA ALA A 115 14.30 -24.81 10.16
C ALA A 115 13.54 -23.90 9.17
N LEU A 116 13.76 -22.58 9.30
CA LEU A 116 13.35 -21.61 8.27
C LEU A 116 14.35 -21.57 7.10
N GLU A 117 15.41 -22.38 7.18
CA GLU A 117 16.43 -22.67 6.16
C GLU A 117 16.02 -23.86 5.30
#